data_AF-A0A1F4YM84-F1
#
_entry.id   AF-A0A1F4YM84-F1
#
_cell.length_a   1.000
_cell.length_b   1.000
_cell.length_c   1.000
_cell.angle_alpha   90.00
_cell.angle_beta   90.00
_cell.angle_gamma   90.00
#
_symmetry.space_group_name_H-M   'P 1'
#
loop_
_entity.id
_entity.type
_entity.pdbx_description
1 polymer ?
#
loop_
_entity_poly.entity_id
_entity_poly.type
_entity_poly.pdbx_seq_one_letter_code
_entity_poly.pdbx_strand_id
1 'polypeptide(L)'
;MNERRPASGVDNKTPLNFQPKTKSDHLALKIARAFREESKLPLYRVCCENFDEETIRKAFAEVMTVPDDKIRKSRSALFAYLLKRYAKRK
;
A
#
# COMPACT_ATOMS: atom_id res chain seq x y z
N MET A 1 30.02 -24.62 5.07
CA MET A 1 28.67 -25.20 5.05
C MET A 1 27.85 -24.47 6.10
N ASN A 2 27.12 -23.40 5.72
CA ASN A 2 25.66 -23.38 5.48
C ASN A 2 24.87 -24.00 6.66
N GLU A 3 23.96 -23.33 7.38
CA GLU A 3 22.94 -22.40 6.92
C GLU A 3 22.40 -21.48 8.04
N ARG A 4 22.32 -20.20 7.71
CA ARG A 4 21.23 -19.22 7.89
C ARG A 4 20.45 -19.17 9.23
N ARG A 5 20.65 -18.01 9.88
CA ARG A 5 19.89 -17.39 10.97
C ARG A 5 18.36 -17.51 10.80
N PRO A 6 17.58 -17.75 11.86
CA PRO A 6 16.16 -17.41 11.88
C PRO A 6 16.01 -15.92 12.24
N ALA A 7 15.65 -15.09 11.26
CA ALA A 7 15.18 -13.73 11.51
C ALA A 7 13.86 -13.54 10.77
N SER A 8 12.76 -13.79 11.46
CA SER A 8 11.42 -13.26 11.10
C SER A 8 10.54 -13.34 12.33
N GLY A 9 10.67 -12.33 13.19
CA GLY A 9 9.55 -11.93 14.02
C GLY A 9 8.43 -11.49 13.09
N VAL A 10 7.41 -12.33 12.98
CA VAL A 10 6.16 -12.00 12.30
C VAL A 10 5.18 -11.53 13.37
N ASP A 11 5.17 -10.21 13.60
CA ASP A 11 4.14 -9.57 14.39
C ASP A 11 2.77 -9.77 13.72
N ASN A 12 2.00 -10.68 14.33
CA ASN A 12 0.65 -11.10 13.99
C ASN A 12 -0.36 -9.95 14.12
N LYS A 13 -0.47 -9.07 13.12
CA LYS A 13 -1.66 -8.21 12.91
C LYS A 13 -2.05 -8.06 11.43
N THR A 14 -1.82 -9.08 10.61
CA THR A 14 -2.49 -9.17 9.31
C THR A 14 -3.97 -9.48 9.56
N PRO A 15 -4.94 -8.75 8.98
CA PRO A 15 -6.34 -9.17 9.04
C PRO A 15 -6.44 -10.56 8.41
N LEU A 16 -6.80 -11.54 9.25
CA LEU A 16 -6.60 -12.99 9.13
C LEU A 16 -7.18 -13.69 7.88
N ASN A 17 -7.66 -12.99 6.84
CA ASN A 17 -8.29 -13.65 5.69
C ASN A 17 -8.19 -12.91 4.33
N PHE A 18 -7.22 -12.02 4.13
CA PHE A 18 -7.04 -11.41 2.81
C PHE A 18 -6.29 -12.36 1.86
N GLN A 19 -7.03 -13.03 0.98
CA GLN A 19 -6.46 -13.86 -0.07
C GLN A 19 -6.38 -13.04 -1.37
N PRO A 20 -5.19 -12.57 -1.77
CA PRO A 20 -5.06 -11.86 -3.02
C PRO A 20 -5.32 -12.81 -4.19
N LYS A 21 -6.41 -12.57 -4.93
CA LYS A 21 -6.76 -13.36 -6.12
C LYS A 21 -6.47 -12.62 -7.42
N THR A 22 -6.37 -11.30 -7.35
CA THR A 22 -6.19 -10.42 -8.52
C THR A 22 -4.88 -9.66 -8.43
N LYS A 23 -4.39 -9.15 -9.57
CA LYS A 23 -3.23 -8.25 -9.62
C LYS A 23 -3.43 -7.03 -8.70
N SER A 24 -4.64 -6.50 -8.65
CA SER A 24 -5.03 -5.38 -7.78
C SER A 24 -4.93 -5.72 -6.29
N ASP A 25 -5.32 -6.93 -5.87
CA ASP A 25 -5.14 -7.37 -4.48
C ASP A 25 -3.66 -7.48 -4.09
N HIS A 26 -2.82 -8.04 -4.97
CA HIS A 26 -1.37 -8.12 -4.73
C HIS A 26 -0.74 -6.74 -4.59
N LEU A 27 -1.18 -5.78 -5.42
CA LEU A 27 -0.71 -4.41 -5.36
C LEU A 27 -1.19 -3.71 -4.07
N ALA A 28 -2.45 -3.89 -3.70
CA ALA A 28 -3.02 -3.37 -2.46
C ALA A 28 -2.28 -3.89 -1.22
N LEU A 29 -1.95 -5.18 -1.18
CA LEU A 29 -1.19 -5.78 -0.08
C LEU A 29 0.23 -5.21 0.02
N LYS A 30 0.91 -5.04 -1.13
CA LYS A 30 2.22 -4.39 -1.18
C LYS A 30 2.17 -2.96 -0.63
N ILE A 31 1.18 -2.18 -1.04
CA ILE A 31 0.99 -0.80 -0.57
C ILE A 31 0.73 -0.77 0.94
N ALA A 32 -0.19 -1.61 1.43
CA ALA A 32 -0.55 -1.65 2.83
C ALA A 32 0.65 -1.98 3.74
N ARG A 33 1.45 -2.96 3.32
CA ARG A 33 2.70 -3.34 4.02
C ARG A 33 3.75 -2.24 3.96
N ALA A 34 3.94 -1.61 2.81
CA ALA A 34 4.89 -0.51 2.65
C ALA A 34 4.50 0.70 3.52
N PHE A 35 3.21 0.97 3.67
CA PHE A 35 2.71 2.04 4.53
C PHE A 35 2.64 1.65 6.00
N ARG A 36 2.81 0.36 6.33
CA ARG A 36 2.57 -0.22 7.68
C ARG A 36 1.14 0.00 8.17
N GLU A 37 0.19 0.09 7.23
CA GLU A 37 -1.23 0.34 7.47
C GLU A 37 -2.08 -0.84 6.96
N GLU A 38 -1.73 -2.06 7.36
CA GLU A 38 -2.43 -3.29 6.93
C GLU A 38 -3.92 -3.31 7.32
N SER A 39 -4.30 -2.61 8.40
CA SER A 39 -5.71 -2.42 8.79
C SER A 39 -6.54 -1.69 7.72
N LYS A 40 -5.90 -0.98 6.79
CA LYS A 40 -6.55 -0.23 5.69
C LYS A 40 -6.47 -0.96 4.35
N LEU A 41 -6.09 -2.24 4.34
CA LEU A 41 -6.01 -3.08 3.15
C LEU A 41 -7.29 -3.06 2.28
N PRO A 42 -8.52 -3.13 2.83
CA PRO A 42 -9.74 -3.04 2.02
C PRO A 42 -9.84 -1.72 1.23
N LEU A 43 -9.37 -0.61 1.81
CA LEU A 43 -9.39 0.70 1.14
C LEU A 43 -8.42 0.72 -0.03
N TYR A 44 -7.19 0.19 0.13
CA TYR A 44 -6.25 0.12 -0.97
C TYR A 44 -6.70 -0.82 -2.07
N ARG A 45 -7.42 -1.90 -1.73
CA ARG A 45 -8.00 -2.80 -2.73
C ARG A 45 -9.01 -2.06 -3.60
N VAL A 46 -9.97 -1.35 -2.98
CA VAL A 46 -10.95 -0.53 -3.72
C VAL A 46 -10.21 0.49 -4.60
N CYS A 47 -9.16 1.14 -4.09
CA CYS A 47 -8.33 2.01 -4.92
C CYS A 47 -7.64 1.27 -6.09
N CYS A 48 -7.15 0.06 -5.88
CA CYS A 48 -6.53 -0.73 -6.93
C CYS A 48 -7.52 -1.31 -7.95
N GLU A 49 -8.81 -1.37 -7.62
CA GLU A 49 -9.89 -1.78 -8.52
C GLU A 49 -10.47 -0.60 -9.32
N ASN A 50 -10.47 0.61 -8.74
CA ASN A 50 -11.08 1.80 -9.35
C ASN A 50 -10.12 2.66 -10.18
N PHE A 51 -8.81 2.45 -10.05
CA PHE A 51 -7.79 3.27 -10.72
C PHE A 51 -6.86 2.40 -11.55
N ASP A 52 -6.34 2.94 -12.66
CA ASP A 52 -5.34 2.24 -13.46
C ASP A 52 -4.03 2.01 -12.68
N GLU A 53 -3.33 0.94 -13.02
CA GLU A 53 -2.04 0.58 -12.40
C GLU A 53 -1.02 1.72 -12.47
N GLU A 54 -0.99 2.49 -13.57
CA GLU A 54 -0.09 3.62 -13.73
C GLU A 54 -0.37 4.72 -12.68
N THR A 55 -1.64 5.06 -12.47
CA THR A 55 -2.07 6.06 -11.49
C THR A 55 -1.69 5.63 -10.07
N ILE A 56 -1.92 4.36 -9.76
CA ILE A 56 -1.58 3.79 -8.45
C ILE A 56 -0.07 3.81 -8.24
N ARG A 57 0.71 3.43 -9.25
CA ARG A 57 2.17 3.40 -9.17
C ARG A 57 2.78 4.79 -9.00
N LYS A 58 2.25 5.80 -9.74
CA LYS A 58 2.64 7.21 -9.58
C LYS A 58 2.34 7.71 -8.18
N ALA A 59 1.11 7.49 -7.69
CA ALA A 59 0.71 7.86 -6.34
C ALA A 59 1.57 7.16 -5.27
N PHE A 60 1.83 5.86 -5.42
CA PHE A 60 2.65 5.10 -4.48
C PHE A 60 4.09 5.61 -4.42
N ALA A 61 4.71 5.86 -5.59
CA ALA A 61 6.07 6.39 -5.66
C ALA A 61 6.18 7.75 -4.97
N GLU A 62 5.21 8.64 -5.19
CA GLU A 62 5.19 9.96 -4.55
C GLU A 62 4.94 9.89 -3.04
N VAL A 63 4.14 8.95 -2.54
CA VAL A 63 4.02 8.74 -1.08
C VAL A 63 5.32 8.21 -0.48
N MET A 64 6.02 7.33 -1.19
CA MET A 64 7.30 6.75 -0.75
C MET A 64 8.44 7.76 -0.72
N THR A 65 8.40 8.82 -1.54
CA THR A 65 9.41 9.89 -1.51
C THR A 65 9.17 10.88 -0.37
N VAL A 66 7.96 10.94 0.19
CA VAL A 66 7.64 11.80 1.33
C VAL A 66 7.99 11.06 2.63
N PRO A 67 8.95 11.58 3.42
CA PRO A 67 9.26 11.01 4.73
C PRO A 67 8.06 11.17 5.68
N ASP A 68 7.88 10.20 6.59
CA ASP A 68 6.74 10.13 7.51
C ASP A 68 6.52 11.44 8.29
N ASP A 69 7.62 12.05 8.72
CA ASP A 69 7.67 13.31 9.48
C ASP A 69 7.04 14.50 8.72
N LYS A 70 7.05 14.46 7.38
CA LYS A 70 6.42 15.50 6.54
C LYS A 70 4.96 15.21 6.22
N ILE A 71 4.41 14.07 6.65
CA ILE A 71 3.03 13.68 6.35
C ILE A 71 2.10 14.20 7.45
N ARG A 72 1.38 15.28 7.13
CA ARG A 72 0.48 15.97 8.07
C ARG A 72 -0.67 15.12 8.65
N LYS A 73 -1.06 14.01 8.01
CA LYS A 73 -2.16 13.13 8.46
C LYS A 73 -1.74 11.66 8.53
N SER A 74 -1.64 11.00 7.39
CA SER A 74 -1.22 9.60 7.27
C SER A 74 -0.82 9.31 5.82
N ARG A 75 0.03 8.30 5.59
CA ARG A 75 0.39 7.83 4.24
C ARG A 75 -0.85 7.50 3.42
N SER A 76 -1.82 6.81 4.02
CA SER A 76 -3.14 6.57 3.43
C SER A 76 -3.85 7.80 2.88
N ALA A 77 -3.84 8.90 3.65
CA ALA A 77 -4.56 10.11 3.28
C ALA A 77 -3.87 10.83 2.12
N LEU A 78 -2.53 10.86 2.14
CA LEU A 78 -1.74 11.39 1.03
C LEU A 78 -1.95 10.54 -0.22
N PHE A 79 -1.90 9.22 -0.10
CA PHE A 79 -2.15 8.30 -1.20
C PHE A 79 -3.53 8.51 -1.84
N ALA A 80 -4.60 8.53 -1.03
CA ALA A 80 -5.96 8.76 -1.52
C ALA A 80 -6.13 10.14 -2.18
N TYR A 81 -5.45 11.17 -1.66
CA TYR A 81 -5.42 12.50 -2.27
C TYR A 81 -4.73 12.46 -3.64
N LEU A 82 -3.57 11.80 -3.75
CA LEU A 82 -2.83 11.68 -5.00
C LEU A 82 -3.59 10.91 -6.05
N LEU A 83 -4.25 9.80 -5.68
CA LEU A 83 -5.12 9.06 -6.60
C LEU A 83 -6.22 9.95 -7.18
N LYS A 84 -6.93 10.71 -6.34
CA LYS A 84 -7.96 11.67 -6.80
C LYS A 84 -7.37 12.75 -7.69
N ARG A 85 -6.18 13.25 -7.37
CA ARG A 85 -5.47 14.27 -8.15
C ARG A 85 -5.10 13.77 -9.54
N TYR A 86 -4.58 12.54 -9.62
CA TYR A 86 -4.20 11.91 -10.89
C TYR A 86 -5.41 11.52 -11.73
N ALA A 87 -6.49 11.01 -11.12
CA ALA A 87 -7.72 10.70 -11.85
C ALA A 87 -8.42 11.94 -12.43
N LYS A 88 -8.34 13.10 -11.77
CA LYS A 88 -8.85 14.37 -12.33
C LYS A 88 -8.02 14.93 -13.48
N ARG A 89 -6.80 14.43 -13.69
CA ARG A 89 -5.86 14.91 -14.72
C ARG A 89 -5.90 14.07 -15.99
N LYS A 90 -6.76 13.05 -16.04
CA LYS A 90 -7.02 12.18 -17.19
C LYS A 90 -8.28 12.67 -17.89
#